data_AF-A0A4S8JEV9-F1
#
_entry.id   AF-A0A4S8JEV9-F1
#
_cell.length_a   1.000
_cell.length_b   1.000
_cell.length_c   1.000
_cell.angle_alpha   90.00
_cell.angle_beta   90.00
_cell.angle_gamma   90.00
#
_symmetry.space_group_name_H-M   'P 1'
#
loop_
_entity.id
_entity.type
_entity.pdbx_description
1 polymer ?
#
loop_
_entity_poly.entity_id
_entity_poly.type
_entity_poly.pdbx_seq_one_letter_code
_entity_poly.pdbx_strand_id
1 'polypeptide(L)'
;MEQRSDLKALAKVAVWVAVSMTYARFAASRFKPSKTSFLSLLPYLPLHFSSIHLRGISALFLAWLALFKLLLLAFAAGSLSVSLPFLPFFASSILPVKLLDPHHHKTKSPFLSSRFLPSAGRASLLAALIPLYRFREVIRPFLLLSLYCIHMYFALELVLAGAAAVAALLVPRGFELEPQFDAPYRAVSLQDFWGRRWNLMVSAVLRPSVYLPMSARYGRSAGILAVFLVSGLMHEVMFRYITLAPPTGEATAFFMLHGACMVAEGTARRPWIPWRRSAGPFSPVSHDCRLRQHQIQMVGSEVIRDFLFPNEEKNNINEP
;
A
#
# COMPACT_ATOMS: atom_id res chain seq x y z
N MET A 1 -29.31 -18.26 1.32
CA MET A 1 -28.21 -19.25 1.43
C MET A 1 -26.84 -18.60 1.35
N GLU A 2 -26.65 -17.64 0.44
CA GLU A 2 -25.37 -16.93 0.19
C GLU A 2 -24.77 -16.22 1.42
N GLN A 3 -25.59 -15.58 2.26
CA GLN A 3 -25.10 -14.93 3.49
C GLN A 3 -24.56 -15.94 4.52
N ARG A 4 -25.11 -17.16 4.56
CA ARG A 4 -24.67 -18.22 5.49
C ARG A 4 -23.38 -18.90 5.00
N SER A 5 -23.15 -18.96 3.69
CA SER A 5 -21.87 -19.42 3.13
C SER A 5 -20.77 -18.39 3.34
N ASP A 6 -21.04 -17.11 3.15
CA ASP A 6 -20.04 -16.05 3.32
C ASP A 6 -19.62 -15.87 4.78
N LEU A 7 -20.51 -16.08 5.76
CA LEU A 7 -20.13 -16.07 7.17
C LEU A 7 -19.16 -17.21 7.53
N LYS A 8 -19.40 -18.40 6.98
CA LYS A 8 -18.48 -19.54 7.14
C LYS A 8 -17.14 -19.27 6.45
N ALA A 9 -17.17 -18.68 5.25
CA ALA A 9 -15.97 -18.26 4.53
C ALA A 9 -15.18 -17.22 5.32
N LEU A 10 -15.84 -16.23 5.92
CA LEU A 10 -15.21 -15.21 6.75
C LEU A 10 -14.47 -15.83 7.95
N ALA A 11 -15.12 -16.73 8.68
CA ALA A 11 -14.47 -17.42 9.80
C ALA A 11 -13.24 -18.22 9.33
N LYS A 12 -13.36 -18.95 8.22
CA LYS A 12 -12.26 -19.74 7.64
C LYS A 12 -11.10 -18.85 7.20
N VAL A 13 -11.39 -17.74 6.50
CA VAL A 13 -10.40 -16.75 6.06
C VAL A 13 -9.72 -16.11 7.27
N ALA A 14 -10.47 -15.73 8.31
CA ALA A 14 -9.89 -15.14 9.53
C ALA A 14 -8.89 -16.09 10.21
N VAL A 15 -9.22 -17.38 10.30
CA VAL A 15 -8.29 -18.40 10.82
C VAL A 15 -7.03 -18.51 9.96
N TRP A 16 -7.17 -18.62 8.63
CA TRP A 16 -6.01 -18.70 7.73
C TRP A 16 -5.13 -17.46 7.76
N VAL A 17 -5.73 -16.28 7.88
CA VAL A 17 -4.98 -15.02 8.05
C VAL A 17 -4.22 -15.03 9.38
N ALA A 18 -4.85 -15.42 10.49
CA ALA A 18 -4.18 -15.51 11.78
C ALA A 18 -3.02 -16.51 11.78
N VAL A 19 -3.21 -17.69 11.19
CA VAL A 19 -2.15 -18.70 11.00
C VAL A 19 -1.02 -18.14 10.15
N SER A 20 -1.33 -17.50 9.03
CA SER A 20 -0.34 -16.90 8.12
C SER A 20 0.47 -15.80 8.81
N MET A 21 -0.18 -14.92 9.58
CA MET A 21 0.51 -13.84 10.31
C MET A 21 1.37 -14.38 11.45
N THR A 22 0.92 -15.42 12.14
CA THR A 22 1.70 -16.08 13.20
C THR A 22 2.93 -16.76 12.62
N TYR A 23 2.76 -17.51 11.52
CA TYR A 23 3.86 -18.13 10.80
C TYR A 23 4.85 -17.09 10.28
N ALA A 24 4.35 -16.01 9.68
CA ALA A 24 5.16 -14.89 9.20
C ALA A 24 6.03 -14.28 10.31
N ARG A 25 5.42 -14.01 11.47
CA ARG A 25 6.12 -13.46 12.64
C ARG A 25 7.17 -14.43 13.18
N PHE A 26 6.82 -15.72 13.28
CA PHE A 26 7.75 -16.76 13.71
C PHE A 26 8.93 -16.90 12.75
N ALA A 27 8.67 -17.00 11.45
CA ALA A 27 9.69 -17.11 10.42
C ALA A 27 10.65 -15.91 10.44
N ALA A 28 10.11 -14.69 10.53
CA ALA A 28 10.91 -13.46 10.60
C ALA A 28 11.74 -13.34 11.89
N SER A 29 11.33 -14.00 12.99
CA SER A 29 12.12 -14.04 14.24
C SER A 29 13.24 -15.09 14.25
N ARG A 30 13.16 -16.13 13.41
CA ARG A 30 14.04 -17.30 13.48
C ARG A 30 14.98 -17.42 12.30
N PHE A 31 14.57 -17.01 11.12
CA PHE A 31 15.36 -17.16 9.90
C PHE A 31 15.88 -15.80 9.42
N LYS A 32 17.11 -15.78 8.90
CA LYS A 32 17.57 -14.64 8.09
C LYS A 32 16.53 -14.39 6.99
N PRO A 33 16.25 -13.12 6.65
CA PRO A 33 15.23 -12.73 5.66
C PRO A 33 15.37 -13.55 4.37
N SER A 34 14.58 -14.62 4.25
CA SER A 34 14.67 -15.60 3.15
C SER A 34 13.58 -15.30 2.14
N LYS A 35 13.96 -15.26 0.86
CA LYS A 35 13.11 -14.90 -0.29
C LYS A 35 11.94 -15.88 -0.51
N THR A 36 11.94 -17.05 0.13
CA THR A 36 10.97 -18.13 -0.14
C THR A 36 10.04 -18.46 1.03
N SER A 37 10.16 -17.80 2.18
CA SER A 37 9.37 -18.13 3.38
C SER A 37 7.92 -17.60 3.38
N PHE A 38 7.44 -17.02 2.27
CA PHE A 38 6.09 -16.48 2.19
C PHE A 38 5.37 -16.91 0.91
N LEU A 39 5.31 -18.24 0.68
CA LEU A 39 4.21 -18.86 -0.08
C LEU A 39 2.91 -18.64 0.69
N SER A 40 2.51 -17.37 0.73
CA SER A 40 1.43 -16.85 1.52
C SER A 40 0.13 -17.25 0.84
N LEU A 41 -0.76 -17.92 1.56
CA LEU A 41 -2.10 -18.26 1.06
C LEU A 41 -2.97 -17.00 0.87
N LEU A 42 -2.53 -15.83 1.36
CA LEU A 42 -3.28 -14.58 1.37
C LEU A 42 -3.86 -14.16 0.00
N PRO A 43 -3.17 -14.33 -1.15
CA PRO A 43 -3.75 -13.98 -2.46
C PRO A 43 -4.93 -14.88 -2.84
N TYR A 44 -4.99 -16.13 -2.37
CA TYR A 44 -6.09 -17.04 -2.71
C TYR A 44 -7.32 -16.84 -1.81
N LEU A 45 -7.16 -16.24 -0.63
CA LEU A 45 -8.24 -16.08 0.34
C LEU A 45 -9.45 -15.26 -0.14
N PRO A 46 -9.28 -14.17 -0.93
CA PRO A 46 -10.41 -13.44 -1.50
C PRO A 46 -11.36 -14.32 -2.32
N LEU A 47 -10.89 -15.37 -2.98
CA LEU A 47 -11.72 -16.25 -3.82
C LEU A 47 -12.71 -17.10 -3.03
N HIS A 48 -12.59 -17.16 -1.69
CA HIS A 48 -13.54 -17.89 -0.85
C HIS A 48 -14.88 -17.16 -0.64
N PHE A 49 -14.96 -15.87 -0.97
CA PHE A 49 -16.20 -15.10 -0.83
C PHE A 49 -17.05 -15.18 -2.09
N SER A 50 -18.37 -15.31 -1.92
CA SER A 50 -19.32 -15.27 -3.03
C SER A 50 -19.63 -13.83 -3.42
N SER A 51 -19.78 -12.96 -2.41
CA SER A 51 -20.07 -11.54 -2.59
C SER A 51 -18.93 -10.75 -3.24
N ILE A 52 -19.27 -9.98 -4.28
CA ILE A 52 -18.35 -9.10 -5.01
C ILE A 52 -17.64 -8.10 -4.10
N HIS A 53 -18.35 -7.51 -3.14
CA HIS A 53 -17.79 -6.51 -2.23
C HIS A 53 -16.81 -7.16 -1.25
N LEU A 54 -17.15 -8.33 -0.70
CA LEU A 54 -16.25 -9.05 0.20
C LEU A 54 -14.98 -9.51 -0.52
N ARG A 55 -15.07 -9.98 -1.77
CA ARG A 55 -13.91 -10.30 -2.60
C ARG A 55 -13.02 -9.07 -2.82
N GLY A 56 -13.60 -7.94 -3.24
CA GLY A 56 -12.85 -6.71 -3.49
C GLY A 56 -12.15 -6.17 -2.24
N ILE A 57 -12.88 -6.11 -1.12
CA ILE A 57 -12.36 -5.63 0.17
C ILE A 57 -11.25 -6.54 0.69
N SER A 58 -11.47 -7.86 0.69
CA SER A 58 -10.45 -8.82 1.13
C SER A 58 -9.23 -8.83 0.21
N ALA A 59 -9.40 -8.67 -1.11
CA ALA A 59 -8.29 -8.54 -2.04
C ALA A 59 -7.41 -7.31 -1.73
N LEU A 60 -8.03 -6.16 -1.46
CA LEU A 60 -7.32 -4.94 -1.09
C LEU A 60 -6.48 -5.14 0.19
N PHE A 61 -7.07 -5.72 1.25
CA PHE A 61 -6.36 -5.88 2.52
C PHE A 61 -5.36 -7.04 2.53
N LEU A 62 -5.72 -8.20 1.96
CA LEU A 62 -4.92 -9.42 2.07
C LEU A 62 -3.92 -9.57 0.93
N ALA A 63 -4.40 -9.51 -0.32
CA ALA A 63 -3.57 -9.76 -1.49
C ALA A 63 -2.67 -8.57 -1.83
N TRP A 64 -3.10 -7.34 -1.51
CA TRP A 64 -2.29 -6.15 -1.74
C TRP A 64 -1.55 -5.71 -0.47
N LEU A 65 -2.25 -5.22 0.55
CA LEU A 65 -1.57 -4.55 1.66
C LEU A 65 -0.76 -5.51 2.52
N ALA A 66 -1.38 -6.58 3.00
CA ALA A 66 -0.72 -7.53 3.88
C ALA A 66 0.46 -8.20 3.18
N LEU A 67 0.28 -8.63 1.92
CA LEU A 67 1.36 -9.25 1.16
C LEU A 67 2.56 -8.32 0.99
N PHE A 68 2.35 -7.06 0.60
CA PHE A 68 3.47 -6.12 0.41
C PHE A 68 4.12 -5.72 1.74
N LYS A 69 3.35 -5.58 2.83
CA LYS A 69 3.90 -5.33 4.17
C LYS A 69 4.72 -6.52 4.70
N LEU A 70 4.29 -7.74 4.41
CA LEU A 70 5.05 -8.95 4.73
C LEU A 70 6.30 -9.08 3.87
N LEU A 71 6.23 -8.72 2.58
CA LEU A 71 7.40 -8.67 1.70
C LEU A 71 8.44 -7.67 2.22
N LEU A 72 7.97 -6.50 2.62
CA LEU A 72 8.77 -5.45 3.26
C LEU A 72 9.44 -5.96 4.56
N LEU A 73 8.67 -6.62 5.44
CA LEU A 73 9.22 -7.30 6.62
C LEU A 73 10.30 -8.33 6.26
N ALA A 74 10.07 -9.12 5.20
CA ALA A 74 10.99 -10.12 4.70
C ALA A 74 12.28 -9.53 4.11
N PHE A 75 12.32 -8.24 3.76
CA PHE A 75 13.54 -7.54 3.36
C PHE A 75 14.11 -6.66 4.48
N ALA A 76 13.61 -6.80 5.71
CA ALA A 76 13.93 -5.93 6.84
C ALA A 76 13.74 -4.42 6.51
N ALA A 77 12.86 -4.12 5.56
CA ALA A 77 12.60 -2.79 5.05
C ALA A 77 11.13 -2.44 5.33
N GLY A 78 10.83 -1.55 6.27
CA GLY A 78 9.45 -1.14 6.53
C GLY A 78 9.17 -0.82 8.00
N SER A 79 7.92 -0.47 8.30
CA SER A 79 7.48 -0.07 9.65
C SER A 79 6.98 -1.24 10.51
N LEU A 80 6.93 -2.45 9.97
CA LEU A 80 6.45 -3.62 10.68
C LEU A 80 7.62 -4.26 11.43
N SER A 81 7.53 -4.34 12.75
CA SER A 81 8.57 -4.94 13.61
C SER A 81 8.06 -6.19 14.32
N VAL A 82 8.91 -7.22 14.38
CA VAL A 82 8.61 -8.53 14.99
C VAL A 82 8.47 -8.43 16.53
N SER A 83 9.08 -7.39 17.12
CA SER A 83 9.06 -7.09 18.55
C SER A 83 7.69 -6.62 19.07
N LEU A 84 6.74 -6.29 18.19
CA LEU A 84 5.42 -5.86 18.60
C LEU A 84 4.58 -6.99 19.21
N PRO A 85 3.69 -6.70 20.18
CA PRO A 85 2.69 -7.66 20.64
C PRO A 85 1.81 -8.15 19.47
N PHE A 86 1.22 -9.34 19.62
CA PHE A 86 0.52 -10.01 18.51
C PHE A 86 -0.60 -9.17 17.89
N LEU A 87 -1.46 -8.55 18.71
CA LEU A 87 -2.59 -7.75 18.22
C LEU A 87 -2.15 -6.51 17.41
N PRO A 88 -1.20 -5.67 17.89
CA PRO A 88 -0.60 -4.62 17.09
C PRO A 88 0.07 -5.12 15.80
N PHE A 89 0.80 -6.23 15.85
CA PHE A 89 1.41 -6.83 14.65
C PHE A 89 0.35 -7.29 13.64
N PHE A 90 -0.69 -7.97 14.10
CA PHE A 90 -1.80 -8.44 13.28
C PHE A 90 -2.59 -7.27 12.66
N ALA A 91 -2.94 -6.26 13.47
CA ALA A 91 -3.65 -5.08 12.99
C ALA A 91 -2.80 -4.29 11.98
N SER A 92 -1.52 -4.04 12.27
CA SER A 92 -0.65 -3.26 11.39
C SER A 92 -0.25 -3.99 10.10
N SER A 93 -0.24 -5.33 10.10
CA SER A 93 0.03 -6.11 8.89
C SER A 93 -1.14 -6.08 7.91
N ILE A 94 -2.38 -6.14 8.38
CA ILE A 94 -3.57 -6.23 7.51
C ILE A 94 -4.23 -4.88 7.25
N LEU A 95 -4.30 -4.03 8.28
CA LEU A 95 -5.06 -2.78 8.26
C LEU A 95 -4.17 -1.57 7.91
N PRO A 96 -4.77 -0.44 7.49
CA PRO A 96 -4.05 0.75 7.07
C PRO A 96 -3.64 1.61 8.27
N VAL A 97 -2.78 1.07 9.12
CA VAL A 97 -2.39 1.72 10.38
C VAL A 97 -0.88 1.82 10.47
N LYS A 98 -0.37 2.94 10.97
CA LYS A 98 1.04 3.11 11.35
C LYS A 98 1.14 3.15 12.88
N LEU A 99 2.13 2.46 13.42
CA LEU A 99 2.44 2.53 14.84
C LEU A 99 3.04 3.88 15.19
N LEU A 100 2.56 4.49 16.28
CA LEU A 100 3.16 5.69 16.85
C LEU A 100 4.45 5.30 17.58
N ASP A 101 5.49 6.10 17.37
CA ASP A 101 6.69 6.06 18.19
C ASP A 101 6.37 6.73 19.55
N PRO A 102 6.59 6.08 20.71
CA PRO A 102 6.23 6.63 22.03
C PRO A 102 6.87 7.98 22.36
N HIS A 103 7.92 8.37 21.62
CA HIS A 103 8.68 9.60 21.83
C HIS A 103 8.21 10.80 20.97
N HIS A 104 7.29 10.62 20.02
CA HIS A 104 6.75 11.73 19.22
C HIS A 104 5.28 12.04 19.57
N HIS A 105 5.15 13.11 20.36
CA HIS A 105 3.98 13.95 20.60
C HIS A 105 2.80 13.47 21.47
N LYS A 106 2.65 14.20 22.59
CA LYS A 106 1.40 14.56 23.25
C LYS A 106 0.50 15.31 22.27
N THR A 107 -0.50 14.65 21.71
CA THR A 107 -1.70 15.35 21.23
C THR A 107 -2.93 14.57 21.66
N LYS A 108 -3.50 14.98 22.79
CA LYS A 108 -4.86 14.60 23.18
C LYS A 108 -5.80 15.26 22.17
N SER A 109 -6.33 14.52 21.21
CA SER A 109 -7.54 14.95 20.51
C SER A 109 -8.51 13.79 20.39
N PRO A 110 -9.83 14.03 20.47
CA PRO A 110 -10.85 13.03 20.17
C PRO A 110 -10.89 12.84 18.65
N PHE A 111 -9.84 12.25 18.09
CA PHE A 111 -9.61 12.11 16.65
C PHE A 111 -10.73 11.34 15.94
N LEU A 112 -11.36 10.40 16.65
CA LEU A 112 -12.50 9.61 16.19
C LEU A 112 -13.74 10.47 15.84
N SER A 113 -14.11 11.47 16.66
CA SER A 113 -15.36 12.24 16.44
C SER A 113 -15.32 13.14 15.20
N SER A 114 -14.15 13.71 14.88
CA SER A 114 -13.98 14.59 13.72
C SER A 114 -14.08 13.88 12.36
N ARG A 115 -13.82 12.56 12.29
CA ARG A 115 -13.88 11.77 11.05
C ARG A 115 -15.19 11.01 10.85
N PHE A 116 -15.95 10.71 11.91
CA PHE A 116 -17.24 10.03 11.77
C PHE A 116 -18.32 10.90 11.12
N LEU A 117 -18.39 12.19 11.46
CA LEU A 117 -19.36 13.13 10.88
C LEU A 117 -19.24 13.24 9.34
N PRO A 118 -18.04 13.44 8.76
CA PRO A 118 -17.89 13.46 7.30
C PRO A 118 -17.99 12.06 6.67
N SER A 119 -17.89 10.97 7.44
CA SER A 119 -18.11 9.60 6.93
C SER A 119 -19.61 9.29 6.79
N ALA A 120 -20.43 9.70 7.75
CA ALA A 120 -21.89 9.57 7.66
C ALA A 120 -22.46 10.33 6.45
N GLY A 121 -22.00 11.56 6.22
CA GLY A 121 -22.39 12.33 5.02
C GLY A 121 -22.01 11.63 3.71
N ARG A 122 -20.81 11.06 3.61
CA ARG A 122 -20.41 10.26 2.44
C ARG A 122 -21.25 9.00 2.26
N ALA A 123 -21.60 8.32 3.34
CA ALA A 123 -22.49 7.15 3.29
C ALA A 123 -23.90 7.53 2.80
N SER A 124 -24.46 8.63 3.29
CA SER A 124 -25.74 9.16 2.80
C SER A 124 -25.69 9.54 1.33
N LEU A 125 -24.62 10.22 0.88
CA LEU A 125 -24.42 10.57 -0.52
C LEU A 125 -24.30 9.33 -1.41
N LEU A 126 -23.55 8.31 -0.96
CA LEU A 126 -23.42 7.05 -1.68
C LEU A 126 -24.77 6.32 -1.77
N ALA A 127 -25.54 6.30 -0.67
CA ALA A 127 -26.88 5.72 -0.65
C ALA A 127 -27.85 6.44 -1.60
N ALA A 128 -27.77 7.78 -1.69
CA ALA A 128 -28.55 8.58 -2.64
C ALA A 128 -28.12 8.37 -4.10
N LEU A 129 -26.85 8.03 -4.35
CA LEU A 129 -26.31 7.75 -5.67
C LEU A 129 -26.83 6.41 -6.25
N ILE A 130 -26.99 5.38 -5.40
CA ILE A 130 -27.35 4.02 -5.84
C ILE A 130 -28.64 3.98 -6.69
N PRO A 131 -29.76 4.62 -6.29
CA PRO A 131 -30.99 4.65 -7.09
C PRO A 131 -30.81 5.24 -8.50
N LEU A 132 -29.87 6.17 -8.69
CA LEU A 132 -29.65 6.82 -9.98
C LEU A 132 -29.19 5.83 -11.06
N TYR A 133 -28.51 4.74 -10.68
CA TYR A 133 -28.09 3.69 -11.61
C TYR A 133 -29.25 2.91 -12.23
N ARG A 134 -30.48 3.01 -11.68
CA ARG A 134 -31.67 2.47 -12.34
C ARG A 134 -31.94 3.14 -13.69
N PHE A 135 -31.49 4.38 -13.86
CA PHE A 135 -31.65 5.18 -15.08
C PHE A 135 -30.39 5.19 -15.95
N ARG A 136 -29.45 4.26 -15.75
CA ARG A 136 -28.16 4.23 -16.47
C ARG A 136 -28.31 4.25 -18.00
N GLU A 137 -29.39 3.67 -18.54
CA GLU A 137 -29.65 3.61 -19.98
C GLU A 137 -30.06 4.96 -20.57
N VAL A 138 -30.54 5.89 -19.73
CA VAL A 138 -30.99 7.23 -20.12
C VAL A 138 -29.91 8.29 -19.85
N ILE A 139 -29.02 8.03 -18.89
CA ILE A 139 -27.97 8.97 -18.49
C ILE A 139 -26.87 9.02 -19.56
N ARG A 140 -26.43 10.25 -19.90
CA ARG A 140 -25.32 10.46 -20.84
C ARG A 140 -24.05 9.70 -20.40
N PRO A 141 -23.30 9.05 -21.30
CA PRO A 141 -22.15 8.21 -20.92
C PRO A 141 -21.09 8.90 -20.06
N PHE A 142 -20.72 10.15 -20.38
CA PHE A 142 -19.73 10.91 -19.59
C PHE A 142 -20.22 11.24 -18.17
N LEU A 143 -21.52 11.51 -18.01
CA LEU A 143 -22.11 11.72 -16.70
C LEU A 143 -22.13 10.42 -15.91
N LEU A 144 -22.53 9.31 -16.55
CA LEU A 144 -22.51 7.99 -15.91
C LEU A 144 -21.11 7.60 -15.44
N LEU A 145 -20.07 7.84 -16.25
CA LEU A 145 -18.67 7.63 -15.87
C LEU A 145 -18.28 8.49 -14.65
N SER A 146 -18.68 9.76 -14.64
CA SER A 146 -18.43 10.66 -13.51
C SER A 146 -19.10 10.16 -12.23
N LEU A 147 -20.34 9.64 -12.32
CA LEU A 147 -21.03 9.02 -11.18
C LEU A 147 -20.28 7.78 -10.69
N TYR A 148 -19.75 6.93 -11.58
CA TYR A 148 -18.91 5.79 -11.18
C TYR A 148 -17.63 6.22 -10.47
N CYS A 149 -16.95 7.28 -10.93
CA CYS A 149 -15.79 7.83 -10.23
C CYS A 149 -16.14 8.30 -8.81
N ILE A 150 -17.26 9.01 -8.65
CA ILE A 150 -17.75 9.47 -7.35
C ILE A 150 -18.12 8.29 -6.44
N HIS A 151 -18.82 7.28 -6.98
CA HIS A 151 -19.15 6.05 -6.27
C HIS A 151 -17.89 5.38 -5.73
N MET A 152 -16.91 5.14 -6.61
CA MET A 152 -15.66 4.48 -6.25
C MET A 152 -14.89 5.26 -5.17
N TYR A 153 -14.84 6.59 -5.30
CA TYR A 153 -14.21 7.44 -4.29
C TYR A 153 -14.87 7.30 -2.91
N PHE A 154 -16.20 7.46 -2.84
CA PHE A 154 -16.91 7.35 -1.56
C PHE A 154 -16.90 5.93 -0.99
N ALA A 155 -17.05 4.91 -1.83
CA ALA A 155 -16.98 3.52 -1.40
C ALA A 155 -15.60 3.19 -0.80
N LEU A 156 -14.51 3.61 -1.45
CA LEU A 156 -13.15 3.35 -0.97
C LEU A 156 -12.86 4.13 0.32
N GLU A 157 -13.27 5.39 0.44
CA GLU A 157 -13.22 6.17 1.69
C GLU A 157 -13.95 5.45 2.83
N LEU A 158 -15.18 4.97 2.61
CA LEU A 158 -15.97 4.31 3.65
C LEU A 158 -15.35 2.97 4.07
N VAL A 159 -14.88 2.16 3.12
CA VAL A 159 -14.21 0.89 3.41
C VAL A 159 -12.96 1.13 4.25
N LEU A 160 -12.13 2.09 3.86
CA LEU A 160 -10.88 2.35 4.55
C LEU A 160 -11.10 3.07 5.90
N ALA A 161 -12.13 3.91 6.03
CA ALA A 161 -12.58 4.49 7.30
C ALA A 161 -13.15 3.42 8.25
N GLY A 162 -13.86 2.43 7.72
CA GLY A 162 -14.33 1.27 8.49
C GLY A 162 -13.15 0.43 9.02
N ALA A 163 -12.19 0.10 8.15
CA ALA A 163 -10.98 -0.64 8.53
C ALA A 163 -10.17 0.08 9.61
N ALA A 164 -10.11 1.40 9.50
CA ALA A 164 -9.53 2.28 10.50
C ALA A 164 -10.25 2.24 11.86
N ALA A 165 -11.58 2.29 11.87
CA ALA A 165 -12.36 2.17 13.09
C ALA A 165 -12.18 0.79 13.75
N VAL A 166 -12.13 -0.28 12.96
CA VAL A 166 -11.82 -1.63 13.45
C VAL A 166 -10.43 -1.69 14.07
N ALA A 167 -9.42 -1.08 13.44
CA ALA A 167 -8.07 -1.01 14.01
C ALA A 167 -8.04 -0.29 15.37
N ALA A 168 -8.74 0.84 15.48
CA ALA A 168 -8.84 1.60 16.72
C ALA A 168 -9.53 0.81 17.84
N LEU A 169 -10.51 -0.02 17.50
CA LEU A 169 -11.18 -0.91 18.46
C LEU A 169 -10.27 -2.07 18.90
N LEU A 170 -9.53 -2.68 17.98
CA LEU A 170 -8.64 -3.81 18.27
C LEU A 170 -7.43 -3.40 19.11
N VAL A 171 -6.90 -2.19 18.90
CA VAL A 171 -5.77 -1.67 19.67
C VAL A 171 -5.98 -0.19 20.03
N PRO A 172 -6.64 0.08 21.18
CA PRO A 172 -7.02 1.44 21.58
C PRO A 172 -5.86 2.37 21.99
N ARG A 173 -4.66 1.83 22.23
CA ARG A 173 -3.48 2.58 22.67
C ARG A 173 -2.31 2.28 21.72
N GLY A 174 -1.84 3.27 20.96
CA GLY A 174 -0.58 3.19 20.20
C GLY A 174 -0.64 3.28 18.68
N PHE A 175 -1.78 3.67 18.09
CA PHE A 175 -1.92 3.79 16.64
C PHE A 175 -2.41 5.17 16.22
N GLU A 176 -1.73 5.75 15.23
CA GLU A 176 -2.27 6.88 14.47
C GLU A 176 -2.81 6.37 13.15
N LEU A 177 -4.01 6.85 12.82
CA LEU A 177 -4.64 6.51 11.58
C LEU A 177 -4.19 7.48 10.50
N GLU A 178 -3.35 7.00 9.59
CA GLU A 178 -2.93 7.80 8.45
C GLU A 178 -4.17 8.32 7.70
N PRO A 179 -4.22 9.60 7.30
CA PRO A 179 -5.18 10.03 6.29
C PRO A 179 -5.01 9.13 5.04
N GLN A 180 -6.12 8.60 4.54
CA GLN A 180 -6.11 7.71 3.37
C GLN A 180 -6.24 8.48 2.06
N PHE A 181 -6.94 9.61 2.12
CA PHE A 181 -7.07 10.58 1.04
C PHE A 181 -6.88 11.99 1.59
N ASP A 182 -6.36 12.88 0.75
CA ASP A 182 -6.24 14.31 1.03
C ASP A 182 -6.86 15.12 -0.11
N ALA A 183 -8.19 15.28 -0.08
CA ALA A 183 -8.98 16.07 -1.03
C ALA A 183 -8.48 15.91 -2.50
N PRO A 184 -8.58 14.71 -3.10
CA PRO A 184 -7.97 14.40 -4.40
C PRO A 184 -8.47 15.30 -5.54
N TYR A 185 -9.68 15.83 -5.43
CA TYR A 185 -10.27 16.79 -6.36
C TYR A 185 -9.57 18.17 -6.36
N ARG A 186 -8.71 18.46 -5.39
CA ARG A 186 -7.89 19.70 -5.33
C ARG A 186 -6.50 19.52 -5.94
N ALA A 187 -6.22 18.40 -6.60
CA ALA A 187 -4.92 18.15 -7.20
C ALA A 187 -4.64 19.15 -8.33
N VAL A 188 -3.46 19.77 -8.29
CA VAL A 188 -2.98 20.71 -9.32
C VAL A 188 -2.06 20.06 -10.36
N SER A 189 -1.74 18.77 -10.19
CA SER A 189 -0.87 17.98 -11.07
C SER A 189 -1.13 16.49 -10.93
N LEU A 190 -0.67 15.68 -11.88
CA LEU A 190 -0.72 14.22 -11.76
C LEU A 190 0.17 13.73 -10.61
N GLN A 191 1.32 14.37 -10.42
CA GLN A 191 2.22 14.07 -9.31
C GLN A 191 1.58 14.35 -7.95
N ASP A 192 0.85 15.47 -7.81
CA ASP A 192 0.13 15.81 -6.58
C ASP A 192 -1.05 14.86 -6.34
N PHE A 193 -1.80 14.52 -7.38
CA PHE A 193 -2.92 13.57 -7.31
C PHE A 193 -2.46 12.20 -6.78
N TRP A 194 -1.56 11.52 -7.51
CA TRP A 194 -1.15 10.14 -7.18
C TRP A 194 -0.17 10.06 -6.00
N GLY A 195 0.66 11.09 -5.80
CA GLY A 195 1.71 11.07 -4.79
C GLY A 195 1.27 11.51 -3.40
N ARG A 196 0.27 12.40 -3.31
CA ARG A 196 -0.05 13.10 -2.05
C ARG A 196 -1.52 13.14 -1.68
N ARG A 197 -2.43 12.79 -2.59
CA ARG A 197 -3.87 12.96 -2.36
C ARG A 197 -4.70 11.71 -2.54
N TRP A 198 -4.32 10.85 -3.47
CA TRP A 198 -5.03 9.61 -3.79
C TRP A 198 -4.39 8.40 -3.12
N ASN A 199 -5.16 7.69 -2.31
CA ASN A 199 -4.81 6.40 -1.70
C ASN A 199 -3.38 6.35 -1.11
N LEU A 200 -3.16 7.16 -0.07
CA LEU A 200 -1.85 7.34 0.57
C LEU A 200 -1.30 6.06 1.18
N MET A 201 -2.19 5.15 1.53
CA MET A 201 -1.87 3.81 1.98
C MET A 201 -1.10 3.02 0.92
N VAL A 202 -1.61 2.93 -0.32
CA VAL A 202 -0.92 2.21 -1.40
C VAL A 202 0.41 2.89 -1.73
N SER A 203 0.43 4.23 -1.79
CA SER A 203 1.65 4.99 -2.04
C SER A 203 2.71 4.77 -0.94
N ALA A 204 2.30 4.66 0.33
CA ALA A 204 3.20 4.39 1.45
C ALA A 204 3.82 2.98 1.39
N VAL A 205 3.12 2.00 0.81
CA VAL A 205 3.60 0.63 0.67
C VAL A 205 4.47 0.46 -0.59
N LEU A 206 4.06 1.04 -1.73
CA LEU A 206 4.80 0.96 -3.00
C LEU A 206 6.11 1.75 -2.99
N ARG A 207 6.19 2.83 -2.20
CA ARG A 207 7.40 3.66 -2.12
C ARG A 207 8.63 2.87 -1.64
N PRO A 208 8.63 2.23 -0.46
CA PRO A 208 9.78 1.44 -0.01
C PRO A 208 9.93 0.12 -0.77
N SER A 209 8.85 -0.50 -1.25
CA SER A 209 8.91 -1.83 -1.88
C SER A 209 9.35 -1.79 -3.35
N VAL A 210 8.97 -0.75 -4.10
CA VAL A 210 9.19 -0.67 -5.55
C VAL A 210 9.94 0.60 -5.93
N TYR A 211 9.47 1.77 -5.49
CA TYR A 211 10.04 3.04 -5.94
C TYR A 211 11.50 3.21 -5.55
N LEU A 212 11.83 3.07 -4.26
CA LEU A 212 13.18 3.28 -3.74
C LEU A 212 14.21 2.33 -4.40
N PRO A 213 14.00 1.00 -4.44
CA PRO A 213 14.98 0.12 -5.07
C PRO A 213 15.14 0.38 -6.58
N MET A 214 14.04 0.70 -7.29
CA MET A 214 14.11 0.97 -8.73
C MET A 214 14.70 2.32 -9.07
N SER A 215 14.38 3.36 -8.29
CA SER A 215 14.95 4.68 -8.50
C SER A 215 16.44 4.75 -8.14
N ALA A 216 16.88 4.00 -7.13
CA ALA A 216 18.29 3.91 -6.77
C ALA A 216 19.13 3.23 -7.85
N ARG A 217 18.58 2.20 -8.53
CA ARG A 217 19.31 1.42 -9.53
C ARG A 217 19.21 1.97 -10.96
N TYR A 218 18.05 2.49 -11.35
CA TYR A 218 17.76 2.87 -12.74
C TYR A 218 17.29 4.33 -12.89
N GLY A 219 17.33 5.11 -11.82
CA GLY A 219 16.96 6.52 -11.82
C GLY A 219 15.46 6.78 -11.61
N ARG A 220 15.14 8.07 -11.39
CA ARG A 220 13.81 8.51 -10.95
C ARG A 220 12.67 8.07 -11.87
N SER A 221 12.84 8.21 -13.19
CA SER A 221 11.78 7.90 -14.16
C SER A 221 11.45 6.41 -14.17
N ALA A 222 12.46 5.55 -14.11
CA ALA A 222 12.27 4.10 -14.00
C ALA A 222 11.55 3.72 -12.69
N GLY A 223 11.89 4.38 -11.58
CA GLY A 223 11.19 4.21 -10.31
C GLY A 223 9.70 4.57 -10.38
N ILE A 224 9.35 5.67 -11.07
CA ILE A 224 7.94 6.07 -11.27
C ILE A 224 7.22 5.04 -12.13
N LEU A 225 7.78 4.69 -13.29
CA LEU A 225 7.16 3.71 -14.20
C LEU A 225 6.98 2.34 -13.54
N ALA A 226 7.96 1.88 -12.76
CA ALA A 226 7.88 0.62 -12.02
C ALA A 226 6.74 0.61 -11.00
N VAL A 227 6.53 1.71 -10.26
CA VAL A 227 5.41 1.84 -9.33
C VAL A 227 4.07 1.76 -10.06
N PHE A 228 3.94 2.46 -11.19
CA PHE A 228 2.71 2.44 -11.98
C PHE A 228 2.46 1.08 -12.64
N LEU A 229 3.52 0.40 -13.10
CA LEU A 229 3.41 -0.96 -13.62
C LEU A 229 2.92 -1.93 -12.55
N VAL A 230 3.56 -1.95 -11.38
CA VAL A 230 3.16 -2.82 -10.27
C VAL A 230 1.75 -2.48 -9.80
N SER A 231 1.40 -1.20 -9.71
CA SER A 231 0.05 -0.78 -9.37
C SER A 231 -0.98 -1.25 -10.40
N GLY A 232 -0.68 -1.12 -11.70
CA GLY A 232 -1.54 -1.59 -12.79
C GLY A 232 -1.78 -3.11 -12.75
N LEU A 233 -0.71 -3.88 -12.60
CA LEU A 233 -0.80 -5.34 -12.45
C LEU A 233 -1.62 -5.75 -11.21
N MET A 234 -1.49 -5.03 -10.10
CA MET A 234 -2.30 -5.28 -8.92
C MET A 234 -3.79 -4.96 -9.16
N HIS A 235 -4.11 -3.95 -9.97
CA HIS A 235 -5.50 -3.68 -10.34
C HIS A 235 -6.07 -4.75 -11.28
N GLU A 236 -5.29 -5.32 -12.19
CA GLU A 236 -5.71 -6.50 -12.98
C GLU A 236 -6.06 -7.68 -12.06
N VAL A 237 -5.21 -7.93 -11.06
CA VAL A 237 -5.45 -8.97 -10.05
C VAL A 237 -6.70 -8.68 -9.23
N MET A 238 -6.93 -7.42 -8.83
CA MET A 238 -8.17 -7.03 -8.14
C MET A 238 -9.40 -7.21 -9.01
N PHE A 239 -9.35 -6.81 -10.28
CA PHE A 239 -10.44 -7.02 -11.21
C PHE A 239 -10.71 -8.50 -11.42
N ARG A 240 -9.67 -9.34 -11.53
CA ARG A 240 -9.81 -10.81 -11.56
C ARG A 240 -10.56 -11.35 -10.33
N TYR A 241 -10.29 -10.84 -9.13
CA TYR A 241 -11.04 -11.25 -7.92
C TYR A 241 -12.49 -10.77 -7.93
N ILE A 242 -12.75 -9.57 -8.43
CA ILE A 242 -14.09 -8.94 -8.41
C ILE A 242 -14.99 -9.54 -9.49
N THR A 243 -14.51 -9.65 -10.72
CA THR A 243 -15.29 -10.06 -11.91
C THR A 243 -15.21 -11.55 -12.18
N LEU A 244 -14.20 -12.23 -11.64
CA LEU A 244 -13.82 -13.59 -12.01
C LEU A 244 -13.50 -13.80 -13.51
N ALA A 245 -13.28 -12.72 -14.26
CA ALA A 245 -12.86 -12.76 -15.66
C ALA A 245 -11.33 -12.70 -15.78
N PRO A 246 -10.73 -13.27 -16.84
CA PRO A 246 -9.29 -13.13 -17.09
C PRO A 246 -8.88 -11.65 -17.23
N PRO A 247 -7.64 -11.29 -16.86
CA PRO A 247 -7.15 -9.92 -16.99
C PRO A 247 -7.05 -9.52 -18.46
N THR A 248 -7.50 -8.31 -18.80
CA THR A 248 -7.48 -7.77 -20.16
C THR A 248 -6.24 -6.94 -20.45
N GLY A 249 -5.56 -6.45 -19.40
CA GLY A 249 -4.42 -5.55 -19.52
C GLY A 249 -4.80 -4.07 -19.62
N GLU A 250 -6.11 -3.76 -19.73
CA GLU A 250 -6.61 -2.38 -19.82
C GLU A 250 -6.29 -1.55 -18.58
N ALA A 251 -6.37 -2.15 -17.39
CA ALA A 251 -6.01 -1.47 -16.15
C ALA A 251 -4.52 -1.18 -16.13
N THR A 252 -3.70 -2.16 -16.52
CA THR A 252 -2.24 -1.96 -16.59
C THR A 252 -1.88 -0.86 -17.60
N ALA A 253 -2.52 -0.84 -18.77
CA ALA A 253 -2.32 0.20 -19.77
C ALA A 253 -2.71 1.59 -19.23
N PHE A 254 -3.84 1.70 -18.54
CA PHE A 254 -4.28 2.93 -17.89
C PHE A 254 -3.22 3.46 -16.90
N PHE A 255 -2.76 2.63 -15.97
CA PHE A 255 -1.75 3.07 -14.99
C PHE A 255 -0.41 3.41 -15.66
N MET A 256 0.01 2.63 -16.65
CA MET A 256 1.25 2.93 -17.40
C MET A 256 1.17 4.26 -18.13
N LEU A 257 0.04 4.58 -18.75
CA LEU A 257 -0.19 5.88 -19.39
C LEU A 257 -0.07 7.01 -18.35
N HIS A 258 -0.71 6.89 -17.19
CA HIS A 258 -0.59 7.87 -16.12
C HIS A 258 0.84 8.02 -15.59
N GLY A 259 1.57 6.92 -15.48
CA GLY A 259 2.99 6.92 -15.11
C GLY A 259 3.86 7.66 -16.13
N ALA A 260 3.65 7.40 -17.42
CA ALA A 260 4.34 8.10 -18.51
C ALA A 260 4.02 9.60 -18.50
N CYS A 261 2.75 9.98 -18.34
CA CYS A 261 2.33 11.38 -18.20
C CYS A 261 2.97 12.06 -16.99
N MET A 262 3.12 11.37 -15.87
CA MET A 262 3.79 11.92 -14.68
C MET A 262 5.30 12.11 -14.90
N VAL A 263 5.96 11.20 -15.60
CA VAL A 263 7.37 11.37 -15.99
C VAL A 263 7.50 12.56 -16.93
N ALA A 264 6.64 12.66 -17.94
CA ALA A 264 6.60 13.77 -18.89
C ALA A 264 6.38 15.11 -18.17
N GLU A 265 5.43 15.17 -17.24
CA GLU A 265 5.19 16.34 -16.38
C GLU A 265 6.46 16.72 -15.58
N GLY A 266 7.12 15.73 -14.97
CA GLY A 266 8.35 15.94 -14.21
C GLY A 266 9.51 16.47 -15.06
N THR A 267 9.61 16.04 -16.32
CA THR A 267 10.61 16.54 -17.28
C THR A 267 10.27 17.92 -17.82
N ALA A 268 8.99 18.20 -18.09
CA ALA A 268 8.52 19.50 -18.61
C ALA A 268 8.62 20.62 -17.56
N ARG A 269 8.56 20.29 -16.26
CA ARG A 269 8.76 21.25 -15.16
C ARG A 269 10.22 21.62 -14.91
N ARG A 270 11.20 20.83 -15.40
CA ARG A 270 12.64 21.12 -15.21
C ARG A 270 13.12 22.41 -15.89
N PRO A 271 12.69 22.77 -17.11
CA PRO A 271 13.14 24.01 -17.75
C PRO A 271 12.48 25.30 -17.24
N TRP A 272 11.36 25.24 -16.52
CA TRP A 272 10.52 26.42 -16.24
C TRP A 272 10.57 26.98 -14.81
N ILE A 273 11.30 26.33 -13.88
CA ILE A 273 11.40 26.79 -12.48
C ILE A 273 12.86 26.82 -12.05
N PRO A 274 13.58 27.95 -12.23
CA PRO A 274 14.82 28.19 -11.51
C PRO A 274 14.46 28.48 -10.05
N TRP A 275 14.92 27.65 -9.12
CA TRP A 275 14.99 27.94 -7.69
C TRP A 275 13.67 28.21 -6.93
N ARG A 276 12.89 27.16 -6.69
CA ARG A 276 12.27 26.97 -5.37
C ARG A 276 12.24 25.48 -5.04
N ARG A 277 13.16 25.05 -4.17
CA ARG A 277 13.11 23.74 -3.50
C ARG A 277 11.92 23.73 -2.53
N SER A 278 10.71 23.68 -3.04
CA SER A 278 9.58 23.17 -2.28
C SER A 278 9.73 21.66 -2.29
N ALA A 279 10.01 21.08 -1.12
CA ALA A 279 10.22 19.66 -0.90
C ALA A 279 9.29 18.80 -1.78
N GLY A 280 9.87 18.16 -2.80
CA GLY A 280 9.20 17.11 -3.53
C GLY A 280 9.05 15.89 -2.61
N PRO A 281 8.11 14.97 -2.89
CA PRO A 281 7.98 13.74 -2.10
C PRO A 281 9.22 12.82 -2.21
N PHE A 282 10.16 13.16 -3.08
CA PHE A 282 11.40 12.45 -3.38
C PHE A 282 12.62 13.38 -3.39
N SER A 283 12.67 14.39 -2.51
CA SER A 283 13.92 15.11 -2.25
C SER A 283 14.88 14.21 -1.45
N PRO A 284 16.21 14.31 -1.69
CA PRO A 284 17.18 13.60 -0.87
C PRO A 284 17.05 14.09 0.58
N VAL A 285 17.04 13.13 1.50
CA VAL A 285 16.87 13.37 2.92
C VAL A 285 17.99 14.28 3.44
N SER A 286 17.69 15.06 4.48
CA SER A 286 18.63 15.95 5.17
C SER A 286 19.96 15.26 5.47
N HIS A 287 21.03 16.07 5.55
CA HIS A 287 22.43 15.62 5.72
C HIS A 287 22.62 14.59 6.84
N ASP A 288 21.80 14.66 7.87
CA ASP A 288 21.82 13.81 9.06
C ASP A 288 21.26 12.38 8.80
N CYS A 289 20.25 12.26 7.94
CA CYS A 289 19.75 10.96 7.50
C CYS A 289 20.64 10.33 6.42
N ARG A 290 21.40 11.16 5.69
CA ARG A 290 22.41 10.70 4.74
C ARG A 290 23.49 9.87 5.42
N LEU A 291 23.87 10.19 6.67
CA LEU A 291 24.83 9.42 7.46
C LEU A 291 24.25 8.07 7.91
N ARG A 292 22.99 8.01 8.36
CA ARG A 292 22.32 6.73 8.66
C ARG A 292 22.07 5.88 7.42
N GLN A 293 21.70 6.48 6.29
CA GLN A 293 21.52 5.78 5.03
C GLN A 293 22.86 5.30 4.46
N HIS A 294 23.95 6.07 4.61
CA HIS A 294 25.31 5.63 4.26
C HIS A 294 25.76 4.48 5.14
N GLN A 295 25.50 4.51 6.46
CA GLN A 295 25.80 3.37 7.34
C GLN A 295 25.00 2.12 6.94
N ILE A 296 23.71 2.27 6.59
CA ILE A 296 22.87 1.15 6.14
C ILE A 296 23.29 0.65 4.75
N GLN A 297 23.71 1.53 3.83
CA GLN A 297 24.23 1.14 2.52
C GLN A 297 25.64 0.53 2.58
N MET A 298 26.51 0.98 3.49
CA MET A 298 27.86 0.44 3.69
C MET A 298 27.79 -0.97 4.27
N VAL A 299 26.96 -1.18 5.31
CA VAL A 299 26.69 -2.51 5.88
C VAL A 299 26.02 -3.41 4.82
N GLY A 300 25.10 -2.86 4.02
CA GLY A 300 24.50 -3.58 2.90
C GLY A 300 25.51 -3.95 1.81
N SER A 301 26.48 -3.09 1.49
CA SER A 301 27.48 -3.35 0.45
C SER A 301 28.58 -4.29 0.90
N GLU A 302 29.02 -4.23 2.16
CA GLU A 302 29.98 -5.18 2.74
C GLU A 302 29.36 -6.59 2.80
N VAL A 303 28.12 -6.71 3.26
CA VAL A 303 27.40 -7.99 3.27
C VAL A 303 27.16 -8.52 1.85
N ILE A 304 26.94 -7.65 0.86
CA ILE A 304 26.81 -8.07 -0.55
C ILE A 304 28.17 -8.47 -1.15
N ARG A 305 29.27 -7.81 -0.77
CA ARG A 305 30.63 -8.14 -1.23
C ARG A 305 31.08 -9.49 -0.65
N ASP A 306 30.86 -9.72 0.63
CA ASP A 306 31.17 -10.99 1.31
C ASP A 306 30.29 -12.15 0.83
N PHE A 307 29.10 -11.84 0.31
CA PHE A 307 28.16 -12.82 -0.26
C PHE A 307 28.44 -13.15 -1.73
N LEU A 308 29.01 -12.21 -2.51
CA LEU A 308 29.38 -12.44 -3.92
C LEU A 308 30.79 -13.00 -4.10
N PHE A 309 31.71 -12.74 -3.16
CA PHE A 309 33.11 -13.19 -3.23
C PHE A 309 33.58 -13.83 -1.91
N PRO A 310 33.07 -15.00 -1.52
CA PRO A 310 33.35 -15.60 -0.21
C PRO A 310 34.78 -16.11 -0.01
N ASN A 311 35.66 -16.06 -1.03
CA ASN A 311 36.98 -16.72 -1.02
C ASN A 311 38.19 -15.85 -1.45
N GLU A 312 38.05 -14.54 -1.66
CA GLU A 312 39.20 -13.72 -2.10
C GLU A 312 40.22 -13.39 -0.99
N GLU A 313 39.91 -13.61 0.29
CA GLU A 313 40.78 -13.15 1.39
C GLU A 313 41.73 -14.23 1.97
N LYS A 314 41.83 -15.41 1.36
CA LYS A 314 42.66 -16.53 1.89
C LYS A 314 43.87 -16.95 1.04
N ASN A 315 44.20 -16.27 -0.06
CA ASN A 315 45.32 -16.64 -0.93
C ASN A 315 46.46 -15.61 -0.99
N ASN A 316 46.82 -14.97 0.12
CA ASN A 316 48.06 -14.18 0.12
C ASN A 316 48.85 -14.19 1.44
N ILE A 317 48.91 -15.35 2.09
CA ILE A 317 49.91 -15.61 3.14
C ILE A 317 50.36 -17.05 2.96
N ASN A 318 51.38 -17.27 2.12
CA ASN A 318 52.40 -18.31 2.21
C ASN A 318 53.07 -18.46 0.84
N GLU A 319 54.18 -17.78 0.64
CA GLU A 319 55.32 -18.35 -0.07
C GLU A 319 56.62 -17.90 0.62
N PRO A 320 57.68 -18.72 0.52
CA PRO A 320 58.64 -19.00 1.61
C PRO A 320 59.76 -17.99 1.84
#